data_AF-A0A1I1Y4C6-F1
#
_entry.id   AF-A0A1I1Y4C6-F1
#
_cell.length_a   1.000
_cell.length_b   1.000
_cell.length_c   1.000
_cell.angle_alpha   90.00
_cell.angle_beta   90.00
_cell.angle_gamma   90.00
#
_symmetry.space_group_name_H-M   'P 1'
#
loop_
_entity.id
_entity.type
_entity.pdbx_description
1 polymer ?
#
loop_
_entity_poly.entity_id
_entity_poly.type
_entity_poly.pdbx_seq_one_letter_code
_entity_poly.pdbx_strand_id
1 'polypeptide(L)' 'MIKKVKIAERGFEERFTEYLIVLEEDATEEDYYDLAWEYAIDDSAVNPDNRSNYKFSISDYISK' A
#
# COMPACT_ATOMS: atom_id res chain seq x y z
N MET A 1 -11.25 9.35 4.68
CA MET A 1 -9.99 10.08 4.43
C MET A 1 -9.23 9.47 3.26
N ILE A 2 -8.33 10.24 2.64
CA ILE A 2 -7.46 9.75 1.55
C ILE A 2 -6.03 9.62 2.07
N LYS A 3 -5.46 8.42 1.95
CA LYS A 3 -4.05 8.17 2.27
C LYS A 3 -3.34 7.54 1.08
N LYS A 4 -2.03 7.79 0.99
CA LYS A 4 -1.16 7.12 0.05
C LYS A 4 -0.43 5.99 0.75
N VAL A 5 -0.57 4.77 0.24
CA VAL A 5 0.16 3.59 0.70
C VAL A 5 1.24 3.25 -0.31
N LYS A 6 2.48 3.15 0.15
CA LYS A 6 3.62 2.66 -0.65
C LYS A 6 3.94 1.23 -0.22
N ILE A 7 4.09 0.34 -1.20
CA ILE A 7 4.49 -1.06 -1.02
C ILE A 7 5.82 -1.25 -1.72
N ALA A 8 6.87 -1.61 -0.98
CA ALA A 8 8.23 -1.77 -1.49
C ALA A 8 8.76 -3.18 -1.23
N GLU A 9 9.47 -3.77 -2.21
CA GLU A 9 10.14 -5.06 -2.05
C GLU A 9 11.35 -4.92 -1.10
N ARG A 10 11.43 -5.76 -0.07
CA ARG A 10 12.53 -5.74 0.90
C ARG A 10 13.84 -6.08 0.19
N GLY A 11 14.86 -5.25 0.42
CA GLY A 11 16.17 -5.39 -0.24
C GLY A 11 16.28 -4.68 -1.59
N PHE A 12 15.19 -4.10 -2.11
CA PHE A 12 15.18 -3.34 -3.36
C PHE A 12 14.40 -2.02 -3.18
N GLU A 13 15.05 -0.99 -2.63
CA GLU A 13 14.41 0.28 -2.28
C GLU A 13 13.76 1.01 -3.47
N GLU A 14 14.25 0.74 -4.69
CA GLU A 14 13.74 1.31 -5.95
C GLU A 14 12.52 0.56 -6.51
N ARG A 15 12.22 -0.64 -6.00
CA ARG A 15 11.07 -1.45 -6.45
C ARG A 15 9.89 -1.23 -5.53
N PHE A 16 9.06 -0.25 -5.89
CA PHE A 16 7.84 0.04 -5.16
C PHE A 16 6.68 0.40 -6.08
N THR A 17 5.48 0.24 -5.55
CA THR A 17 4.24 0.75 -6.12
C THR A 17 3.52 1.60 -5.07
N GLU A 18 2.67 2.52 -5.51
CA GLU A 18 1.92 3.43 -4.64
C GLU A 18 0.43 3.41 -5.00
N TYR A 19 -0.41 3.36 -3.98
CA TYR A 19 -1.87 3.35 -4.11
C TYR A 19 -2.49 4.49 -3.32
N LEU A 20 -3.45 5.19 -3.93
CA LEU A 20 -4.33 6.12 -3.22
C LEU A 20 -5.53 5.34 -2.71
N ILE A 21 -5.65 5.30 -1.38
CA ILE A 21 -6.67 4.53 -0.69
C ILE A 21 -7.62 5.50 0.01
N VAL A 22 -8.91 5.29 -0.21
CA VAL A 22 -9.99 6.09 0.37
C VAL A 22 -10.80 5.19 1.29
N LEU A 23 -10.77 5.45 2.58
CA LEU A 23 -11.56 4.74 3.59
C LEU A 23 -12.30 5.72 4.50
N GLU A 24 -13.12 5.22 5.41
CA GLU A 24 -13.83 6.04 6.40
C GLU A 24 -12.86 6.65 7.45
N GLU A 25 -13.34 7.55 8.32
CA GLU A 25 -12.50 8.25 9.30
C GLU A 25 -12.00 7.36 10.45
N ASP A 26 -12.76 6.31 10.77
CA ASP A 26 -12.45 5.33 11.82
C ASP A 26 -11.59 4.16 11.34
N ALA A 27 -11.23 4.13 10.06
CA ALA A 27 -10.34 3.12 9.49
C ALA A 27 -8.94 3.15 10.12
N THR A 28 -8.45 1.95 10.45
CA THR A 28 -7.12 1.72 11.01
C THR A 28 -6.06 1.71 9.91
N GLU A 29 -4.78 1.84 10.28
CA GLU A 29 -3.69 1.71 9.29
C GLU A 29 -3.67 0.34 8.59
N GLU A 30 -4.10 -0.72 9.29
CA GLU A 30 -4.16 -2.08 8.74
C GLU A 30 -5.17 -2.16 7.59
N ASP A 31 -6.33 -1.50 7.71
CA ASP A 31 -7.34 -1.45 6.65
C ASP A 31 -6.79 -0.82 5.36
N TYR A 32 -5.97 0.24 5.49
CA TYR A 32 -5.30 0.86 4.36
C TYR A 32 -4.27 -0.08 3.71
N TYR A 33 -3.52 -0.84 4.52
CA TYR A 33 -2.53 -1.79 4.03
C TYR A 33 -3.15 -3.00 3.36
N ASP A 34 -4.29 -3.49 3.86
CA ASP A 34 -5.02 -4.60 3.28
C ASP A 34 -5.61 -4.22 1.92
N LEU A 35 -6.30 -3.07 1.83
CA LEU A 35 -6.86 -2.63 0.55
C LEU A 35 -5.78 -2.29 -0.49
N ALA A 36 -4.66 -1.67 -0.06
CA ALA A 36 -3.52 -1.45 -0.95
C ALA A 36 -2.88 -2.76 -1.42
N TRP A 37 -2.87 -3.80 -0.58
CA TRP A 37 -2.35 -5.11 -0.95
C TRP A 37 -3.24 -5.81 -1.99
N GLU A 38 -4.56 -5.71 -1.85
CA GLU A 38 -5.51 -6.23 -2.85
C GLU A 38 -5.29 -5.56 -4.22
N TYR A 39 -5.20 -4.22 -4.26
CA TYR A 39 -4.91 -3.50 -5.50
C TYR A 39 -3.57 -3.89 -6.12
N ALA A 40 -2.56 -4.13 -5.29
CA ALA A 40 -1.26 -4.57 -5.76
C ALA A 40 -1.28 -5.98 -6.38
N ILE A 41 -2.12 -6.87 -5.86
CA ILE A 41 -2.34 -8.20 -6.42
C ILE A 41 -3.07 -8.09 -7.77
N ASP A 42 -4.14 -7.30 -7.83
CA ASP A 42 -4.93 -7.10 -9.05
C ASP A 42 -4.08 -6.50 -10.19
N ASP A 43 -3.20 -5.57 -9.86
CA ASP A 43 -2.24 -4.98 -10.80
C ASP A 43 -1.06 -5.90 -11.15
N SER A 44 -0.96 -7.08 -10.54
CA SER A 44 0.20 -7.99 -10.64
C SER A 44 1.53 -7.31 -10.26
N ALA A 45 1.48 -6.30 -9.38
CA ALA A 45 2.65 -5.53 -8.93
C ALA A 45 3.43 -6.25 -7.82
N VAL A 46 2.81 -7.23 -7.17
CA VAL A 46 3.37 -8.02 -6.06
C VAL A 46 3.13 -9.52 -6.27
N ASN A 47 3.92 -10.35 -5.60
CA ASN A 47 3.63 -11.78 -5.48
C ASN A 47 2.72 -12.03 -4.26
N PRO A 48 1.46 -12.50 -4.45
CA PRO A 48 0.50 -12.71 -3.37
C PRO A 48 0.98 -13.71 -2.30
N ASP A 49 1.82 -14.68 -2.69
CA ASP A 49 2.30 -15.74 -1.78
C ASP A 49 3.36 -15.25 -0.78
N ASN A 50 3.88 -14.03 -0.94
CA ASN A 50 5.05 -13.54 -0.21
C ASN A 50 4.87 -12.12 0.36
N ARG A 51 3.70 -11.81 0.94
CA ARG A 51 3.42 -10.48 1.56
C ARG A 51 4.52 -10.02 2.53
N SER A 52 5.15 -10.93 3.27
CA SER A 52 6.24 -10.63 4.20
C SER A 52 7.52 -10.10 3.56
N ASN A 53 7.71 -10.34 2.25
CA ASN A 53 8.84 -9.78 1.49
C ASN A 53 8.64 -8.31 1.15
N TYR A 54 7.49 -7.73 1.47
CA TYR A 54 7.21 -6.33 1.22
C TYR A 54 7.23 -5.52 2.52
N LYS A 55 7.47 -4.23 2.38
CA LYS A 55 7.35 -3.22 3.43
C LYS A 55 6.29 -2.22 3.01
N PHE A 56 5.41 -1.90 3.96
CA PHE A 56 4.36 -0.91 3.78
C PHE A 56 4.75 0.39 4.48
N SER A 57 4.34 1.50 3.90
CA SER A 57 4.40 2.82 4.54
C SER A 57 3.23 3.64 4.09
N ILE A 58 2.60 4.34 5.03
CA ILE A 58 1.44 5.18 4.78
C ILE A 58 1.76 6.66 5.03
N SER A 59 1.17 7.54 4.24
CA SER A 59 1.23 8.98 4.43
C SER A 59 -0.09 9.62 4.03
N ASP A 60 -0.47 10.73 4.67
CA ASP A 60 -1.63 11.50 4.25
C ASP A 60 -1.46 12.01 2.81
N TYR A 61 -2.54 11.94 2.03
CA TYR A 61 -2.53 12.48 0.68
C TYR A 61 -2.84 13.98 0.72
N ILE A 62 -1.84 14.80 0.43
CA ILE A 62 -1.98 16.24 0.29
C ILE A 62 -1.98 16.58 -1.20
N SER A 63 -3.17 16.84 -1.75
CA SER A 63 -3.27 17.43 -3.09
C SER A 63 -2.69 18.83 -3.05
N LYS A 64 -1.68 19.11 -3.88
CA LYS A 64 -1.22 20.48 -4.16
C LYS A 64 -2.18 21.20 -5.07
#